data_AF-A0A1I1QIL5-F1
#
_entry.id   AF-A0A1I1QIL5-F1
#
_cell.length_a   1.000
_cell.length_b   1.000
_cell.length_c   1.000
_cell.angle_alpha   90.00
_cell.angle_beta   90.00
_cell.angle_gamma   90.00
#
_symmetry.space_group_name_H-M   'P 1'
#
loop_
_entity.id
_entity.type
_entity.pdbx_description
1 polymer ?
#
loop_
_entity_poly.entity_id
_entity_poly.type
_entity_poly.pdbx_seq_one_letter_code
_entity_poly.pdbx_strand_id
1 'polypeptide(L)'
;MKVSRMNKSLKFASIGIMAILSSNVFAGASDWIAQSGDFITLNKSESQVDFFVVYPQLGGGNCGIGISLNRGSSYQKYYEKLLEQITVSNIYYSDSGSNVLEPISVDNSGALFAFDFNIQYYGTIVTITANDGKTFGEIFDSLSSHSSVHALASAVSCEQIQEKK
;
A
#
# COMPACT_ATOMS: atom_id res chain seq x y z
N MET A 1 19.70 63.23 -41.71
CA MET A 1 20.70 62.65 -40.78
C MET A 1 20.02 62.36 -39.44
N LYS A 2 19.90 61.09 -39.05
CA LYS A 2 19.37 60.67 -37.73
C LYS A 2 20.39 59.71 -37.13
N VAL A 3 21.05 60.14 -36.06
CA VAL A 3 22.08 59.37 -35.35
C VAL A 3 21.38 58.37 -34.43
N SER A 4 21.57 57.08 -34.70
CA SER A 4 21.13 55.98 -33.83
C SER A 4 22.14 55.80 -32.69
N ARG A 5 21.69 55.89 -31.44
CA ARG A 5 22.44 55.42 -30.27
C ARG A 5 21.91 54.05 -29.85
N MET A 6 22.78 53.06 -29.97
CA MET A 6 22.60 51.69 -29.45
C MET A 6 22.49 51.71 -27.92
N ASN A 7 21.37 51.20 -27.38
CA ASN A 7 21.27 50.82 -25.99
C ASN A 7 21.64 49.34 -25.83
N LYS A 8 22.60 49.09 -24.93
CA LYS A 8 23.17 47.78 -24.61
C LYS A 8 22.10 46.88 -23.97
N SER A 9 21.88 45.72 -24.55
CA SER A 9 21.12 44.61 -23.98
C SER A 9 21.91 43.98 -22.83
N LEU A 10 21.45 44.15 -21.59
CA LEU A 10 21.86 43.31 -20.45
C LEU A 10 21.10 41.97 -20.54
N LYS A 11 21.82 40.93 -20.97
CA LYS A 11 21.38 39.55 -20.83
C LYS A 11 21.45 39.18 -19.35
N PHE A 12 20.32 39.17 -18.66
CA PHE A 12 20.18 38.42 -17.42
C PHE A 12 19.89 36.97 -17.78
N ALA A 13 20.93 36.14 -17.74
CA ALA A 13 20.78 34.69 -17.76
C ALA A 13 20.25 34.25 -16.39
N SER A 14 18.95 34.06 -16.29
CA SER A 14 18.32 33.39 -15.16
C SER A 14 18.65 31.91 -15.28
N ILE A 15 19.66 31.44 -14.55
CA ILE A 15 19.88 30.01 -14.33
C ILE A 15 18.74 29.55 -13.41
N GLY A 16 17.69 29.03 -14.03
CA GLY A 16 16.63 28.33 -13.33
C GLY A 16 17.19 27.04 -12.78
N ILE A 17 17.51 27.03 -11.49
CA ILE A 17 17.72 25.80 -10.73
C ILE A 17 16.35 25.12 -10.67
N MET A 18 16.10 24.23 -11.63
CA MET A 18 15.01 23.27 -11.55
C MET A 18 15.40 22.29 -10.45
N ALA A 19 15.11 22.67 -9.21
CA ALA A 19 15.10 21.73 -8.10
C ALA A 19 14.00 20.73 -8.43
N ILE A 20 14.39 19.61 -9.04
CA ILE A 20 13.59 18.39 -9.02
C ILE A 20 13.53 18.04 -7.54
N LEU A 21 12.48 18.54 -6.88
CA LEU A 21 12.00 17.95 -5.65
C LEU A 21 11.58 16.54 -6.08
N SER A 22 12.53 15.60 -6.06
CA SER A 22 12.22 14.20 -5.89
C SER A 22 11.61 14.13 -4.50
N SER A 23 10.32 14.48 -4.40
CA SER A 23 9.50 13.92 -3.35
C SER A 23 9.73 12.43 -3.48
N ASN A 24 10.38 11.83 -2.49
CA ASN A 24 10.24 10.41 -2.26
C ASN A 24 8.73 10.22 -2.06
N VAL A 25 8.00 10.00 -3.16
CA VAL A 25 6.60 9.63 -3.13
C VAL A 25 6.65 8.25 -2.52
N PHE A 26 6.52 8.21 -1.20
CA PHE A 26 6.46 6.96 -0.47
C PHE A 26 5.28 6.20 -1.05
N ALA A 27 5.57 5.12 -1.79
CA ALA A 27 4.59 4.21 -2.37
C ALA A 27 3.70 3.65 -1.26
N GLY A 28 2.62 4.36 -0.94
CA GLY A 28 1.67 4.04 0.12
C GLY A 28 0.35 3.57 -0.45
N ALA A 29 -0.69 3.47 0.39
CA ALA A 29 -2.01 3.01 -0.06
C ALA A 29 -2.54 3.71 -1.32
N SER A 30 -2.35 5.02 -1.46
CA SER A 30 -2.81 5.73 -2.66
C SER A 30 -2.12 5.26 -3.93
N ASP A 31 -0.84 4.91 -3.87
CA ASP A 31 -0.09 4.41 -5.03
C ASP A 31 -0.44 2.96 -5.35
N TRP A 32 -0.70 2.12 -4.34
CA TRP A 32 -1.19 0.76 -4.52
C TRP A 32 -2.55 0.75 -5.20
N ILE A 33 -3.47 1.61 -4.74
CA ILE A 33 -4.82 1.75 -5.30
C ILE A 33 -4.76 2.33 -6.72
N ALA A 34 -3.90 3.33 -6.96
CA ALA A 34 -3.77 3.94 -8.28
C ALA A 34 -3.27 2.94 -9.35
N GLN A 35 -2.40 2.00 -8.96
CA GLN A 35 -1.88 0.98 -9.88
C GLN A 35 -2.82 -0.22 -10.03
N SER A 36 -3.40 -0.70 -8.93
CA SER A 36 -4.20 -1.92 -8.95
C SER A 36 -5.68 -1.70 -9.23
N GLY A 37 -6.23 -0.56 -8.82
CA GLY A 37 -7.67 -0.25 -8.89
C GLY A 37 -8.53 -0.94 -7.82
N ASP A 38 -7.97 -1.89 -7.06
CA ASP A 38 -8.72 -2.77 -6.17
C ASP A 38 -8.36 -2.53 -4.71
N PHE A 39 -9.37 -2.24 -3.87
CA PHE A 39 -9.20 -2.08 -2.44
C PHE A 39 -10.44 -2.44 -1.64
N ILE A 40 -10.24 -2.67 -0.34
CA ILE A 40 -11.30 -2.87 0.64
C ILE A 40 -10.94 -2.18 1.96
N THR A 41 -11.94 -1.72 2.69
CA THR A 41 -11.77 -1.18 4.04
C THR A 41 -12.01 -2.25 5.09
N LEU A 42 -11.22 -2.27 6.16
CA LEU A 42 -11.47 -3.13 7.31
C LEU A 42 -12.55 -2.48 8.19
N ASN A 43 -13.78 -3.00 8.09
CA ASN A 43 -14.93 -2.44 8.79
C ASN A 43 -14.84 -2.68 10.31
N LYS A 44 -15.04 -1.64 11.11
CA LYS A 44 -14.88 -1.71 12.56
C LYS A 44 -15.78 -2.73 13.25
N SER A 45 -16.95 -3.04 12.68
CA SER A 45 -17.88 -4.01 13.26
C SER A 45 -17.60 -5.46 12.87
N GLU A 46 -16.65 -5.69 11.97
CA GLU A 46 -16.33 -7.02 11.43
C GLU A 46 -15.07 -7.57 12.08
N SER A 47 -14.97 -8.90 12.13
CA SER A 47 -13.78 -9.63 12.57
C SER A 47 -13.05 -10.30 11.41
N GLN A 48 -13.60 -10.22 10.20
CA GLN A 48 -13.02 -10.83 9.00
C GLN A 48 -13.46 -10.03 7.78
N VAL A 49 -12.57 -9.94 6.80
CA VAL A 49 -12.87 -9.43 5.46
C VAL A 49 -12.23 -10.34 4.42
N ASP A 50 -12.96 -10.58 3.33
CA ASP A 50 -12.48 -11.31 2.17
C ASP A 50 -12.29 -10.36 1.00
N PHE A 51 -11.15 -10.45 0.33
CA PHE A 51 -10.73 -9.56 -0.73
C PHE A 51 -10.20 -10.37 -1.92
N PHE A 52 -10.92 -10.32 -3.04
CA PHE A 52 -10.51 -11.02 -4.25
C PHE A 52 -9.43 -10.23 -4.99
N VAL A 53 -8.30 -10.87 -5.27
CA VAL A 53 -7.17 -10.27 -5.98
C VAL A 53 -6.87 -11.06 -7.25
N VAL A 54 -6.88 -10.37 -8.39
CA VAL A 54 -6.59 -10.95 -9.70
C VAL A 54 -5.08 -11.09 -9.90
N TYR A 55 -4.65 -12.24 -10.43
CA TYR A 55 -3.23 -12.57 -10.63
C TYR A 55 -2.65 -12.04 -11.97
N PRO A 56 -1.30 -11.94 -12.08
CA PRO A 56 -0.58 -11.47 -13.28
C PRO A 56 -0.84 -12.28 -14.54
N GLN A 57 -1.20 -13.56 -14.38
CA GLN A 57 -1.43 -14.48 -15.49
C GLN A 57 -2.67 -14.11 -16.33
N LEU A 58 -3.57 -13.26 -15.81
CA LEU A 58 -4.68 -12.65 -16.56
C LEU A 58 -4.35 -11.27 -17.14
N GLY A 59 -3.09 -10.83 -17.10
CA GLY A 59 -2.67 -9.49 -17.48
C GLY A 59 -2.78 -8.44 -16.36
N GLY A 60 -3.14 -8.84 -15.13
CA GLY A 60 -3.23 -7.96 -13.96
C GLY A 60 -2.01 -8.08 -13.06
N GLY A 61 -1.06 -7.16 -13.15
CA GLY A 61 0.26 -7.22 -12.50
C GLY A 61 0.31 -7.17 -10.97
N ASN A 62 -0.71 -7.66 -10.25
CA ASN A 62 -0.75 -7.70 -8.79
C ASN A 62 -0.02 -8.93 -8.25
N CYS A 63 0.90 -8.71 -7.33
CA CYS A 63 1.77 -9.72 -6.74
C CYS A 63 1.61 -9.84 -5.23
N GLY A 64 0.61 -9.18 -4.66
CA GLY A 64 0.43 -9.16 -3.22
C GLY A 64 -0.72 -8.28 -2.78
N ILE A 65 -0.78 -8.09 -1.46
CA ILE A 65 -1.63 -7.09 -0.84
C ILE A 65 -0.82 -6.19 0.08
N GLY A 66 -1.34 -4.98 0.29
CA GLY A 66 -0.82 -4.01 1.23
C GLY A 66 -1.92 -3.57 2.18
N ILE A 67 -1.60 -3.50 3.47
CA ILE A 67 -2.48 -2.94 4.50
C ILE A 67 -1.92 -1.58 4.92
N SER A 68 -2.74 -0.54 4.84
CA SER A 68 -2.37 0.81 5.22
C SER A 68 -3.35 1.39 6.24
N LEU A 69 -2.82 2.18 7.18
CA LEU A 69 -3.58 2.94 8.16
C LEU A 69 -3.80 4.37 7.67
N ASN A 70 -4.87 5.01 8.15
CA ASN A 70 -5.08 6.43 7.90
C ASN A 70 -3.87 7.27 8.36
N ARG A 71 -3.59 8.37 7.66
CA ARG A 71 -2.36 9.19 7.80
C ARG A 71 -1.99 9.56 9.25
N GLY A 72 -2.97 9.82 10.12
CA GLY A 72 -2.71 10.14 11.54
C GLY A 72 -2.16 8.97 12.37
N SER A 73 -2.16 7.76 11.79
CA SER A 73 -1.83 6.49 12.44
C SER A 73 -0.82 5.68 11.62
N SER A 74 -0.19 6.26 10.59
CA SER A 74 0.73 5.55 9.67
C SER A 74 2.15 5.41 10.24
N TYR A 75 2.28 5.07 11.52
CA TYR A 75 3.55 4.82 12.18
C TYR A 75 3.85 3.33 12.18
N GLN A 76 5.07 2.93 11.83
CA GLN A 76 5.51 1.52 11.77
C GLN A 76 5.07 0.70 13.00
N LYS A 77 5.26 1.25 14.22
CA LYS A 77 4.84 0.60 15.48
C LYS A 77 3.35 0.22 15.55
N TYR A 78 2.48 0.93 14.84
CA TYR A 78 1.04 0.63 14.81
C TYR A 78 0.72 -0.45 13.78
N TYR A 79 1.51 -0.55 12.71
CA TYR A 79 1.43 -1.70 11.82
C TYR A 79 1.93 -2.97 12.51
N GLU A 80 3.05 -2.92 13.22
CA GLU A 80 3.56 -4.06 14.01
C GLU A 80 2.50 -4.57 15.01
N LYS A 81 1.91 -3.67 15.80
CA LYS A 81 0.82 -4.00 16.74
C LYS A 81 -0.47 -4.48 16.07
N LEU A 82 -0.77 -4.01 14.86
CA LEU A 82 -1.90 -4.50 14.09
C LEU A 82 -1.65 -5.96 13.69
N LEU A 83 -0.45 -6.26 13.16
CA LEU A 83 -0.05 -7.58 12.68
C LEU A 83 0.02 -8.63 13.80
N GLU A 84 0.29 -8.23 15.04
CA GLU A 84 0.17 -9.12 16.21
C GLU A 84 -1.28 -9.59 16.46
N GLN A 85 -2.27 -8.86 15.95
CA GLN A 85 -3.69 -9.03 16.27
C GLN A 85 -4.54 -9.46 15.07
N ILE A 86 -3.94 -9.61 13.89
CA ILE A 86 -4.61 -10.10 12.70
C ILE A 86 -3.86 -11.29 12.10
N THR A 87 -4.57 -12.12 11.36
CA THR A 87 -4.01 -13.14 10.48
C THR A 87 -4.36 -12.73 9.05
N VAL A 88 -3.36 -12.72 8.18
CA VAL A 88 -3.57 -12.56 6.73
C VAL A 88 -3.35 -13.91 6.09
N SER A 89 -4.31 -14.39 5.34
CA SER A 89 -4.19 -15.64 4.60
C SER A 89 -4.73 -15.49 3.19
N ASN A 90 -4.38 -16.41 2.32
CA ASN A 90 -4.97 -16.50 1.01
C ASN A 90 -5.37 -17.94 0.67
N ILE A 91 -6.51 -18.07 -0.01
CA ILE A 91 -6.98 -19.36 -0.51
C ILE A 91 -6.56 -19.50 -1.96
N TYR A 92 -5.80 -20.54 -2.22
CA TYR A 92 -5.54 -21.07 -3.54
C TYR A 92 -6.65 -22.07 -3.87
N TYR A 93 -7.23 -22.00 -5.07
CA TYR A 93 -8.29 -22.92 -5.50
C TYR A 93 -7.74 -24.32 -5.87
N SER A 94 -6.76 -24.82 -5.11
CA SER A 94 -6.23 -26.20 -5.19
C SER A 94 -6.33 -26.92 -3.87
N ASP A 95 -6.11 -28.24 -3.95
CA ASP A 95 -6.14 -29.28 -2.91
C ASP A 95 -5.33 -28.99 -1.62
N SER A 96 -4.59 -27.88 -1.54
CA SER A 96 -3.69 -27.52 -0.43
C SER A 96 -4.27 -26.51 0.56
N GLY A 97 -5.49 -26.00 0.38
CA GLY A 97 -6.13 -25.13 1.38
C GLY A 97 -5.48 -23.73 1.53
N SER A 98 -5.99 -22.97 2.50
CA SER A 98 -5.54 -21.61 2.80
C SER A 98 -4.07 -21.58 3.28
N ASN A 99 -3.30 -20.60 2.84
CA ASN A 99 -1.95 -20.34 3.34
C ASN A 99 -1.90 -19.01 4.10
N VAL A 100 -1.26 -19.00 5.27
CA VAL A 100 -0.98 -17.75 6.00
C VAL A 100 0.13 -17.00 5.29
N LEU A 101 -0.06 -15.69 5.10
CA LEU A 101 0.90 -14.79 4.48
C LEU A 101 1.68 -14.04 5.56
N GLU A 102 3.00 -14.13 5.49
CA GLU A 102 3.89 -13.32 6.32
C GLU A 102 4.19 -11.97 5.64
N PRO A 103 4.31 -10.88 6.41
CA PRO A 103 4.67 -9.58 5.85
C PRO A 103 6.11 -9.62 5.32
N ILE A 104 6.31 -9.14 4.09
CA ILE A 104 7.64 -8.97 3.50
C ILE A 104 8.28 -7.62 3.86
N SER A 105 7.46 -6.64 4.25
CA SER A 105 7.90 -5.29 4.61
C SER A 105 6.86 -4.65 5.53
N VAL A 106 7.33 -3.94 6.56
CA VAL A 106 6.50 -3.18 7.49
C VAL A 106 7.19 -1.84 7.75
N ASP A 107 6.59 -0.75 7.28
CA ASP A 107 7.13 0.60 7.46
C ASP A 107 6.00 1.64 7.64
N ASN A 108 6.31 2.93 7.55
CA ASN A 108 5.30 3.99 7.70
C ASN A 108 4.30 4.08 6.52
N SER A 109 4.59 3.45 5.38
CA SER A 109 3.69 3.37 4.22
C SER A 109 2.67 2.23 4.38
N GLY A 110 3.07 1.15 5.05
CA GLY A 110 2.19 0.10 5.55
C GLY A 110 2.86 -1.25 5.66
N ALA A 111 2.04 -2.31 5.73
CA ALA A 111 2.49 -3.69 5.74
C ALA A 111 2.21 -4.34 4.38
N LEU A 112 3.22 -4.95 3.76
CA LEU A 112 3.12 -5.60 2.45
C LEU A 112 3.27 -7.10 2.59
N PHE A 113 2.47 -7.84 1.82
CA PHE A 113 2.48 -9.30 1.77
C PHE A 113 2.61 -9.73 0.32
N ALA A 114 3.60 -10.57 0.02
CA ALA A 114 3.77 -11.14 -1.31
C ALA A 114 3.03 -12.47 -1.42
N PHE A 115 2.48 -12.74 -2.59
CA PHE A 115 1.97 -14.06 -2.92
C PHE A 115 3.09 -15.01 -3.36
N ASP A 116 2.85 -16.32 -3.21
CA ASP A 116 3.70 -17.35 -3.80
C ASP A 116 3.25 -17.60 -5.25
N PHE A 117 4.15 -17.34 -6.21
CA PHE A 117 3.88 -17.48 -7.65
C PHE A 117 4.22 -18.86 -8.21
N ASN A 118 4.74 -19.77 -7.38
CA ASN A 118 4.93 -21.15 -7.80
C ASN A 118 3.59 -21.88 -7.99
N ILE A 119 2.48 -21.26 -7.59
CA ILE A 119 1.13 -21.81 -7.70
C ILE A 119 0.32 -20.99 -8.71
N GLN A 120 -0.16 -21.65 -9.78
CA GLN A 120 -0.83 -20.98 -10.91
C GLN A 120 -2.35 -20.87 -10.67
N TYR A 121 -2.83 -19.66 -10.38
CA TYR A 121 -4.27 -19.35 -10.40
C TYR A 121 -4.56 -18.04 -11.11
N TYR A 122 -5.79 -17.94 -11.59
CA TYR A 122 -6.38 -16.74 -12.18
C TYR A 122 -6.66 -15.62 -11.15
N GLY A 123 -6.75 -15.97 -9.86
CA GLY A 123 -6.94 -15.05 -8.75
C GLY A 123 -6.89 -15.79 -7.42
N THR A 124 -6.88 -15.05 -6.32
CA THR A 124 -6.95 -15.58 -4.96
C THR A 124 -7.93 -14.79 -4.12
N ILE A 125 -8.52 -15.44 -3.12
CA ILE A 125 -9.25 -14.73 -2.06
C ILE A 125 -8.25 -14.53 -0.93
N VAL A 126 -7.94 -13.28 -0.63
CA VAL A 126 -7.19 -12.90 0.56
C VAL A 126 -8.18 -12.67 1.70
N THR A 127 -7.99 -13.37 2.79
CA THR A 127 -8.78 -13.20 4.00
C THR A 127 -7.92 -12.52 5.05
N ILE A 128 -8.43 -11.42 5.61
CA ILE A 128 -7.83 -10.77 6.77
C ILE A 128 -8.77 -11.01 7.93
N THR A 129 -8.27 -11.65 8.99
CA THR A 129 -9.06 -12.05 10.16
C THR A 129 -8.47 -11.39 11.40
N ALA A 130 -9.32 -10.78 12.21
CA ALA A 130 -8.99 -10.35 13.56
C ALA A 130 -8.87 -11.59 14.48
N ASN A 131 -7.75 -11.68 15.19
CA ASN A 131 -7.47 -12.79 16.08
C ASN A 131 -8.31 -12.69 17.37
N ASP A 132 -8.41 -13.80 18.10
CA ASP A 132 -9.03 -13.88 19.43
C ASP A 132 -10.52 -13.46 19.50
N GLY A 133 -11.23 -13.52 18.36
CA GLY A 133 -12.65 -13.17 18.29
C GLY A 133 -12.95 -11.67 18.39
N LYS A 134 -11.92 -10.82 18.30
CA LYS A 134 -12.07 -9.36 18.28
C LYS A 134 -12.67 -8.88 16.96
N THR A 135 -13.28 -7.71 17.01
CA THR A 135 -13.57 -6.89 15.83
C THR A 135 -12.36 -6.04 15.45
N PHE A 136 -12.30 -5.60 14.18
CA PHE A 136 -11.28 -4.63 13.77
C PHE A 136 -11.39 -3.31 14.55
N GLY A 137 -12.59 -2.92 14.98
CA GLY A 137 -12.81 -1.74 15.82
C GLY A 137 -12.08 -1.84 17.16
N GLU A 138 -12.21 -2.97 17.86
CA GLU A 138 -11.50 -3.20 19.13
C GLU A 138 -9.98 -3.21 18.95
N ILE A 139 -9.49 -3.77 17.84
CA ILE A 139 -8.07 -3.71 17.50
C ILE A 139 -7.65 -2.25 17.27
N PHE A 140 -8.39 -1.50 16.45
CA PHE A 140 -8.07 -0.10 16.13
C PHE A 140 -8.04 0.80 17.36
N ASP A 141 -8.94 0.60 18.31
CA ASP A 141 -8.98 1.34 19.57
C ASP A 141 -7.76 1.03 20.46
N SER A 142 -7.13 -0.14 20.31
CA SER A 142 -5.89 -0.50 21.01
C SER A 142 -4.62 0.12 20.40
N LEU A 143 -4.67 0.56 19.14
CA LEU A 143 -3.49 1.03 18.41
C LEU A 143 -3.11 2.47 18.79
N SER A 144 -4.08 3.37 18.92
CA SER A 144 -3.85 4.80 19.19
C SER A 144 -4.88 5.37 20.16
N SER A 145 -4.42 6.06 21.19
CA SER A 145 -5.29 6.77 22.14
C SER A 145 -5.70 8.18 21.68
N HIS A 146 -5.18 8.66 20.55
CA HIS A 146 -5.33 10.06 20.12
C HIS A 146 -6.02 10.24 18.76
N SER A 147 -6.24 9.15 18.01
CA SER A 147 -6.81 9.20 16.67
C SER A 147 -7.69 7.99 16.43
N SER A 148 -8.85 8.21 15.80
CA SER A 148 -9.62 7.10 15.25
C SER A 148 -8.79 6.43 14.16
N VAL A 149 -8.41 5.18 14.39
CA VAL A 149 -7.67 4.38 13.42
C VAL A 149 -8.65 3.76 12.42
N HIS A 150 -8.26 3.79 11.16
CA HIS A 150 -8.93 3.13 10.06
C HIS A 150 -7.88 2.44 9.20
N ALA A 151 -8.22 1.27 8.68
CA ALA A 151 -7.35 0.51 7.80
C ALA A 151 -8.03 0.20 6.47
N LEU A 152 -7.23 0.11 5.42
CA LEU A 152 -7.63 -0.44 4.13
C LEU A 152 -6.60 -1.49 3.70
N ALA A 153 -7.07 -2.46 2.94
CA ALA A 153 -6.24 -3.38 2.17
C ALA A 153 -6.38 -3.05 0.68
N SER A 154 -5.28 -3.11 -0.05
CA SER A 154 -5.23 -2.90 -1.50
C SER A 154 -4.43 -4.02 -2.15
N ALA A 155 -4.78 -4.36 -3.38
CA ALA A 155 -3.87 -5.15 -4.21
C ALA A 155 -2.60 -4.33 -4.49
N VAL A 156 -1.46 -5.00 -4.62
CA VAL A 156 -0.14 -4.37 -4.80
C VAL A 156 0.55 -5.00 -6.00
N SER A 157 1.17 -4.17 -6.85
CA SER A 157 1.81 -4.63 -8.07
C SER A 157 3.13 -5.36 -7.81
N CYS A 158 3.58 -6.14 -8.79
CA CYS A 158 4.88 -6.82 -8.74
C CYS A 158 6.06 -5.87 -8.62
N GLU A 159 5.98 -4.70 -9.27
CA GLU A 159 6.99 -3.64 -9.18
C GLU A 159 7.06 -3.09 -7.74
N GLN A 160 5.91 -2.78 -7.15
CA GLN A 160 5.81 -2.29 -5.77
C GLN A 160 6.32 -3.30 -4.74
N ILE A 161 6.09 -4.60 -4.97
CA ILE A 161 6.65 -5.66 -4.13
C ILE A 161 8.18 -5.77 -4.29
N GLN A 162 8.71 -5.60 -5.50
CA GLN A 162 10.15 -5.69 -5.77
C GLN A 162 10.94 -4.52 -5.19
N GLU A 163 10.38 -3.31 -5.20
CA GLU A 163 11.01 -2.11 -4.60
C GLU A 163 11.21 -2.20 -3.08
N LYS A 164 10.53 -3.16 -2.42
CA LYS A 164 10.46 -3.29 -0.96
C LYS A 164 11.17 -4.53 -0.42
N LYS A 165 11.68 -5.40 -1.30
CA LYS A 165 12.54 -6.55 -0.96
C LYS A 165 14.01 -6.16 -0.98
#